data_AF-A0A9X0D2Z9-F1
#
_entry.id   AF-A0A9X0D2Z9-F1
#
_cell.length_a   1.000
_cell.length_b   1.000
_cell.length_c   1.000
_cell.angle_alpha   90.00
_cell.angle_beta   90.00
_cell.angle_gamma   90.00
#
_symmetry.space_group_name_H-M   'P 1'
#
loop_
_entity.id
_entity.type
_entity.pdbx_description
1 polymer ?
#
loop_
_entity_poly.entity_id
_entity_poly.type
_entity_poly.pdbx_seq_one_letter_code
_entity_poly.pdbx_strand_id
1 'polypeptide(L)'
;MGNGYEFMRNVSYGFLASRPQELGICLRVGLNVKLPLIAKDSRLASILKCLCLQRRKSGINFPDARTRRARLVFEVSNVGRIGISEVDLIQQVVRGVNLLIEMEELLTNNHRLDSFISKIVKNTQDS
;
A
#
# COMPACT_ATOMS: atom_id res chain seq x y z
N MET A 1 -4.03 -30.66 -23.53
CA MET A 1 -2.80 -30.00 -24.03
C MET A 1 -3.08 -28.51 -24.11
N GLY A 2 -2.22 -27.65 -23.56
CA GLY A 2 -2.42 -26.20 -23.60
C GLY A 2 -2.31 -25.65 -25.02
N ASN A 3 -2.99 -24.53 -25.30
CA ASN A 3 -3.16 -23.95 -26.64
C ASN A 3 -1.87 -23.43 -27.32
N GLY A 4 -0.67 -23.77 -26.82
CA GLY A 4 0.62 -23.35 -27.39
C GLY A 4 1.01 -21.89 -27.10
N TYR A 5 0.28 -21.18 -26.24
CA TYR A 5 0.56 -19.80 -25.86
C TYR A 5 1.18 -19.71 -24.46
N GLU A 6 2.16 -18.82 -24.31
CA GLU A 6 2.84 -18.51 -23.04
C GLU A 6 2.82 -17.00 -22.76
N PHE A 7 2.95 -16.64 -21.49
CA PHE A 7 3.07 -15.24 -21.08
C PHE A 7 4.46 -14.68 -21.37
N MET A 8 4.51 -13.45 -21.88
CA MET A 8 5.75 -12.76 -22.19
C MET A 8 6.51 -12.42 -20.90
N ARG A 9 7.72 -12.97 -20.75
CA ARG A 9 8.57 -12.80 -19.56
C ARG A 9 10.03 -12.56 -19.95
N ASN A 10 10.69 -11.67 -19.21
CA ASN A 10 12.11 -11.40 -19.30
C ASN A 10 12.79 -11.76 -17.97
N VAL A 11 14.05 -12.22 -18.03
CA VAL A 11 14.81 -12.62 -16.82
C VAL A 11 15.08 -11.43 -15.90
N SER A 12 15.40 -10.26 -16.44
CA SER A 12 15.72 -9.05 -15.67
C SER A 12 14.47 -8.27 -15.25
N TYR A 13 13.44 -8.23 -16.11
CA TYR A 13 12.26 -7.38 -15.89
C TYR A 13 11.00 -8.13 -15.45
N GLY A 14 11.04 -9.46 -15.33
CA GLY A 14 9.86 -10.26 -15.00
C GLY A 14 8.83 -10.31 -16.12
N PHE A 15 7.54 -10.40 -15.78
CA PHE A 15 6.45 -10.34 -16.75
C PHE A 15 6.36 -8.95 -17.39
N LEU A 16 6.08 -8.96 -18.69
CA LEU A 16 5.97 -7.73 -19.46
C LEU A 16 4.50 -7.28 -19.53
N ALA A 17 4.32 -5.96 -19.43
CA ALA A 17 3.03 -5.29 -19.50
C ALA A 17 3.17 -4.02 -20.37
N SER A 18 2.05 -3.50 -20.86
CA SER A 18 2.04 -2.33 -21.75
C SER A 18 2.62 -1.06 -21.10
N ARG A 19 2.57 -0.96 -19.76
CA ARG A 19 3.08 0.19 -19.01
C ARG A 19 4.35 -0.18 -18.26
N PRO A 20 5.44 0.62 -18.37
CA PRO A 20 6.71 0.33 -17.69
C PRO A 20 6.58 0.16 -16.17
N GLN A 21 5.68 0.90 -15.54
CA GLN A 21 5.42 0.82 -14.10
C GLN A 21 4.78 -0.50 -13.66
N GLU A 22 4.27 -1.32 -14.58
CA GLU A 22 3.59 -2.59 -14.30
C GLU A 22 4.48 -3.81 -14.57
N LEU A 23 5.72 -3.60 -15.03
CA LEU A 23 6.69 -4.68 -15.21
C LEU A 23 6.99 -5.41 -13.90
N GLY A 24 7.47 -6.65 -14.01
CA GLY A 24 7.85 -7.48 -12.87
C GLY A 24 6.78 -8.53 -12.59
N ILE A 25 6.19 -8.52 -11.40
CA ILE A 25 5.12 -9.48 -11.06
C ILE A 25 3.74 -9.09 -11.61
N CYS A 26 3.60 -7.90 -12.22
CA CYS A 26 2.33 -7.34 -12.71
C CYS A 26 1.19 -7.32 -11.66
N LEU A 27 1.50 -7.49 -10.38
CA LEU A 27 0.53 -7.61 -9.31
C LEU A 27 0.31 -6.28 -8.59
N ARG A 28 -0.96 -6.00 -8.35
CA ARG A 28 -1.38 -4.91 -7.46
C ARG A 28 -2.31 -5.46 -6.40
N VAL A 29 -1.88 -5.32 -5.16
CA VAL A 29 -2.68 -5.65 -3.98
C VAL A 29 -3.13 -4.34 -3.38
N GLY A 30 -4.44 -4.14 -3.29
CA GLY A 30 -5.06 -2.93 -2.80
C GLY A 30 -6.17 -3.23 -1.81
N LEU A 31 -6.20 -2.49 -0.71
CA LEU A 31 -7.20 -2.62 0.35
C LEU A 31 -7.87 -1.27 0.58
N ASN A 32 -9.21 -1.27 0.68
CA ASN A 32 -9.95 -0.08 1.11
C ASN A 32 -9.97 -0.04 2.63
N VAL A 33 -9.32 0.97 3.22
CA VAL A 33 -9.20 1.14 4.67
C VAL A 33 -9.87 2.44 5.12
N LYS A 34 -10.43 2.42 6.33
CA LYS A 34 -11.06 3.57 6.96
C LYS A 34 -10.19 4.05 8.10
N LEU A 35 -9.38 5.08 7.86
CA LEU A 35 -8.42 5.61 8.84
C LEU A 35 -8.60 7.13 8.98
N PRO A 36 -9.61 7.60 9.73
CA PRO A 36 -10.00 9.01 9.77
C PRO A 36 -9.02 9.97 10.43
N LEU A 37 -8.21 9.51 11.39
CA LEU A 37 -7.27 10.35 12.13
C LEU A 37 -5.94 10.45 11.38
N ILE A 38 -5.34 9.31 11.01
CA ILE A 38 -4.07 9.29 10.28
C ILE A 38 -4.20 9.93 8.89
N ALA A 39 -5.38 9.88 8.28
CA ALA A 39 -5.65 10.55 7.00
C ALA A 39 -5.50 12.08 7.04
N LYS A 40 -5.57 12.68 8.25
CA LYS A 40 -5.39 14.11 8.49
C LYS A 40 -3.96 14.46 8.91
N ASP A 41 -3.15 13.46 9.28
CA ASP A 41 -1.76 13.68 9.69
C ASP A 41 -0.91 14.02 8.44
N SER A 42 -0.15 15.12 8.52
CA SER A 42 0.70 15.58 7.43
C SER A 42 1.84 14.60 7.09
N ARG A 43 2.18 13.70 8.02
CA ARG A 43 3.27 12.72 7.87
C ARG A 43 2.85 11.46 7.13
N LEU A 44 1.55 11.27 6.84
CA LEU A 44 1.05 10.07 6.17
C LEU A 44 1.75 9.79 4.83
N ALA A 45 2.02 10.83 4.03
CA ALA A 45 2.69 10.66 2.74
C ALA A 45 4.12 10.07 2.91
N SER A 46 4.84 10.53 3.93
CA SER A 46 6.19 10.05 4.26
C SER A 46 6.16 8.64 4.81
N ILE A 47 5.17 8.31 5.66
CA ILE A 47 4.96 6.96 6.20
C ILE A 47 4.70 5.97 5.06
N LEU A 48 3.75 6.29 4.17
CA LEU A 48 3.42 5.44 3.02
C LEU A 48 4.64 5.23 2.10
N LYS A 49 5.46 6.27 1.89
CA LYS A 49 6.70 6.15 1.13
C LYS A 49 7.69 5.19 1.79
N CYS A 50 7.87 5.26 3.11
CA CYS A 50 8.74 4.32 3.84
C CYS A 50 8.23 2.88 3.77
N LEU A 51 6.91 2.69 3.75
CA LEU A 51 6.28 1.36 3.63
C LEU A 51 6.20 0.87 2.17
N CYS A 52 6.71 1.65 1.19
CA CYS A 52 6.58 1.38 -0.24
C CYS A 52 5.11 1.17 -0.69
N LEU A 53 4.21 1.92 -0.05
CA LEU A 53 2.77 1.96 -0.29
C LEU A 53 2.35 3.29 -0.92
N GLN A 54 1.20 3.30 -1.59
CA GLN A 54 0.57 4.50 -2.13
C GLN A 54 -0.90 4.59 -1.70
N ARG A 55 -1.34 5.82 -1.46
CA ARG A 55 -2.75 6.16 -1.25
C ARG A 55 -3.42 6.46 -2.58
N ARG A 56 -4.60 5.89 -2.80
CA ARG A 56 -5.44 6.13 -3.97
C ARG A 56 -6.87 6.43 -3.55
N LYS A 57 -7.63 7.06 -4.44
CA LYS A 57 -9.07 7.25 -4.24
C LYS A 57 -9.72 5.88 -4.13
N SER A 58 -10.60 5.70 -3.15
CA SER A 58 -11.37 4.47 -3.04
C SER A 58 -12.19 4.29 -4.31
N GLY A 59 -12.16 3.08 -4.89
CA GLY A 59 -13.06 2.68 -5.97
C GLY A 59 -14.48 2.37 -5.48
N ILE A 60 -14.74 2.50 -4.18
CA ILE A 60 -16.06 2.29 -3.59
C ILE A 60 -16.93 3.50 -3.90
N ASN A 61 -17.98 3.29 -4.70
CA ASN A 61 -19.03 4.27 -4.91
C ASN A 61 -19.94 4.29 -3.68
N PHE A 62 -19.79 5.31 -2.84
CA PHE A 62 -20.76 5.56 -1.78
C PHE A 62 -22.01 6.19 -2.42
N PRO A 63 -23.22 5.67 -2.13
CA PRO A 63 -24.47 6.19 -2.70
C PRO A 63 -24.70 7.68 -2.39
N ASP A 64 -24.03 8.21 -1.37
CA ASP A 64 -23.92 9.64 -1.12
C ASP A 64 -22.45 10.05 -0.92
N ALA A 65 -21.84 10.60 -1.97
CA ALA A 65 -20.48 11.13 -1.96
C ALA A 65 -20.29 12.33 -0.99
N ARG A 66 -21.39 12.91 -0.48
CA ARG A 66 -21.36 14.01 0.50
C ARG A 66 -21.31 13.52 1.96
N THR A 67 -21.60 12.25 2.23
CA THR A 67 -21.56 11.73 3.60
C THR A 67 -20.11 11.75 4.11
N ARG A 68 -19.88 12.27 5.33
CA ARG A 68 -18.55 12.31 6.00
C ARG A 68 -17.82 10.96 5.95
N ARG A 69 -18.54 9.84 5.93
CA ARG A 69 -18.00 8.46 5.82
C ARG A 69 -17.25 8.20 4.52
N ALA A 70 -17.70 8.74 3.39
CA ALA A 70 -17.06 8.56 2.08
C ALA A 70 -15.69 9.24 2.00
N ARG A 71 -15.48 10.34 2.75
CA ARG A 71 -14.20 11.07 2.80
C ARG A 71 -13.10 10.36 3.61
N LEU A 72 -13.46 9.33 4.38
CA LEU A 72 -12.57 8.69 5.35
C LEU A 72 -12.08 7.32 4.89
N VAL A 73 -12.55 6.84 3.73
CA VAL A 73 -12.12 5.58 3.13
C VAL A 73 -11.21 5.87 1.95
N PHE A 74 -10.03 5.26 1.93
CA PHE A 74 -9.10 5.35 0.82
C PHE A 74 -8.49 3.98 0.53
N GLU A 75 -8.02 3.80 -0.70
CA GLU A 75 -7.33 2.57 -1.08
C GLU A 75 -5.83 2.72 -0.75
N VAL A 76 -5.26 1.72 -0.11
CA VAL A 76 -3.81 1.55 0.10
C VAL A 76 -3.33 0.41 -0.78
N SER A 77 -2.30 0.63 -1.59
CA SER A 77 -1.75 -0.39 -2.48
C SER A 77 -0.24 -0.30 -2.62
N ASN A 78 0.41 -1.38 -3.09
CA ASN A 78 1.85 -1.41 -3.34
C ASN A 78 2.27 -0.50 -4.52
N VAL A 79 3.49 0.02 -4.45
CA VAL A 79 4.12 0.83 -5.51
C VAL A 79 5.07 -0.02 -6.36
N GLY A 80 6.04 -0.69 -5.73
CA GLY A 80 7.06 -1.50 -6.39
C GLY A 80 6.52 -2.84 -6.91
N ARG A 81 7.06 -3.31 -8.04
CA ARG A 81 6.66 -4.56 -8.71
C ARG A 81 7.81 -5.37 -9.29
N ILE A 82 9.01 -4.80 -9.36
CA ILE A 82 10.21 -5.44 -9.93
C ILE A 82 11.12 -5.88 -8.78
N GLY A 83 11.72 -7.07 -8.90
CA GLY A 83 12.71 -7.55 -7.94
C GLY A 83 12.13 -8.04 -6.60
N ILE A 84 10.81 -8.22 -6.51
CA ILE A 84 10.12 -8.74 -5.33
C ILE A 84 9.21 -9.89 -5.76
N SER A 85 9.08 -10.94 -4.94
CA SER A 85 8.14 -12.03 -5.21
C SER A 85 6.69 -11.61 -4.93
N GLU A 86 5.72 -12.32 -5.50
CA GLU A 86 4.30 -12.09 -5.21
C GLU A 86 3.97 -12.22 -3.72
N VAL A 87 4.59 -13.20 -3.05
CA VAL A 87 4.39 -13.47 -1.63
C VAL A 87 4.95 -12.34 -0.78
N ASP A 88 6.17 -11.90 -1.07
CA ASP A 88 6.81 -10.80 -0.33
C ASP A 88 6.04 -9.50 -0.52
N LEU A 89 5.53 -9.25 -1.73
CA LEU A 89 4.70 -8.09 -2.02
C LEU A 89 3.39 -8.09 -1.23
N ILE A 90 2.69 -9.24 -1.18
CA ILE A 90 1.48 -9.39 -0.35
C ILE A 90 1.83 -9.17 1.12
N GLN A 91 2.91 -9.79 1.60
CA GLN A 91 3.34 -9.70 2.99
C GLN A 91 3.70 -8.27 3.39
N GLN A 92 4.31 -7.51 2.49
CA GLN A 92 4.63 -6.10 2.66
C GLN A 92 3.34 -5.26 2.79
N VAL A 93 2.34 -5.50 1.94
CA VAL A 93 1.05 -4.79 2.03
C VAL A 93 0.34 -5.13 3.34
N VAL A 94 0.30 -6.40 3.75
CA VAL A 94 -0.29 -6.83 5.03
C VAL A 94 0.40 -6.12 6.21
N ARG A 95 1.73 -6.15 6.26
CA ARG A 95 2.51 -5.48 7.32
C ARG A 95 2.26 -3.98 7.34
N GLY A 96 2.30 -3.34 6.18
CA GLY A 96 2.09 -1.89 6.09
C GLY A 96 0.68 -1.47 6.50
N VAL A 97 -0.36 -2.25 6.15
CA VAL A 97 -1.73 -1.97 6.58
C VAL A 97 -1.91 -2.19 8.08
N ASN A 98 -1.33 -3.24 8.65
CA ASN A 98 -1.38 -3.46 10.11
C ASN A 98 -0.74 -2.31 10.88
N LEU A 99 0.42 -1.82 10.43
CA LEU A 99 1.07 -0.64 11.05
C LEU A 99 0.20 0.62 10.96
N LEU A 100 -0.51 0.83 9.84
CA LEU A 100 -1.44 1.95 9.70
C LEU A 100 -2.63 1.84 10.67
N ILE A 101 -3.12 0.62 10.92
CA ILE A 101 -4.19 0.37 11.89
C ILE A 101 -3.68 0.65 13.31
N GLU A 102 -2.49 0.17 13.67
CA GLU A 102 -1.88 0.45 14.99
C GLU A 102 -1.68 1.95 15.22
N MET A 103 -1.25 2.70 14.20
CA MET A 103 -1.15 4.16 14.29
C MET A 103 -2.50 4.83 14.53
N GLU A 104 -3.56 4.36 13.86
CA GLU A 104 -4.91 4.88 14.03
C GLU A 104 -5.43 4.61 15.45
N GLU A 105 -5.16 3.43 16.00
CA GLU A 105 -5.49 3.08 17.39
C GLU A 105 -4.73 3.97 18.40
N LEU A 106 -3.44 4.21 18.19
CA LEU A 106 -2.66 5.14 19.01
C LEU A 106 -3.22 6.56 18.97
N LEU A 107 -3.58 7.06 17.79
CA LEU A 107 -4.21 8.37 17.65
C LEU A 107 -5.59 8.43 18.33
N THR A 108 -6.36 7.34 18.26
CA THR A 108 -7.66 7.22 18.92
C THR A 108 -7.53 7.31 20.44
N ASN A 109 -6.45 6.77 21.00
CA ASN A 109 -6.11 6.85 22.42
C ASN A 109 -5.40 8.15 22.82
N ASN A 110 -5.25 9.13 21.92
CA ASN A 110 -4.48 10.39 22.12
C ASN A 110 -2.97 10.19 22.40
N HIS A 111 -2.38 9.10 21.90
CA HIS A 111 -0.94 8.87 22.02
C HIS A 111 -0.16 9.59 20.91
N ARG A 112 1.12 9.91 21.19
CA ARG A 112 2.03 10.52 20.21
C ARG A 112 2.62 9.45 19.27
N LEU A 113 2.63 9.75 17.97
CA LEU A 113 3.17 8.86 16.93
C LEU A 113 4.70 8.94 16.77
N ASP A 114 5.37 9.92 17.39
CA ASP A 114 6.78 10.22 17.09
C ASP A 114 7.72 9.03 17.37
N SER A 115 7.49 8.34 18.49
CA SER A 115 8.23 7.11 18.84
C SER A 115 7.98 5.98 17.85
N PHE A 116 6.75 5.85 17.36
CA PHE A 116 6.35 4.80 16.44
C PHE A 116 6.92 5.02 15.04
N ILE A 117 6.84 6.25 14.52
CA ILE A 117 7.42 6.62 13.23
C ILE A 117 8.95 6.44 13.25
N SER A 118 9.61 6.82 14.36
CA SER A 118 11.06 6.64 14.51
C SER A 118 11.48 5.18 14.44
N LYS A 119 10.67 4.25 14.98
CA LYS A 119 10.94 2.80 14.88
C LYS A 119 10.82 2.30 13.44
N ILE A 120 9.81 2.76 12.70
CA ILE A 120 9.61 2.36 11.29
C ILE A 120 10.79 2.83 10.44
N VAL A 121 11.20 4.10 10.58
CA VAL A 121 12.32 4.65 9.80
C VAL A 121 13.61 3.89 10.06
N LYS A 122 13.90 3.50 11.31
CA LYS A 122 15.10 2.70 11.64
C LYS A 122 15.05 1.31 11.00
N ASN A 123 13.92 0.61 11.14
CA ASN A 123 13.79 -0.73 10.58
C ASN A 123 13.84 -0.77 9.04
N THR A 124 13.53 0.33 8.35
CA THR A 124 13.62 0.43 6.88
C THR A 124 15.03 0.75 6.39
N GLN A 125 15.94 1.24 7.24
CA GLN A 125 17.33 1.52 6.85
C GLN A 125 18.30 0.35 7.10
N ASP A 126 17.89 -0.64 7.88
CA ASP A 126 18.68 -1.84 8.21
C ASP A 126 18.37 -3.06 7.31
N SER A 127 17.65 -2.88 6.19
CA SER A 127 17.23 -3.97 5.27
C SER A 127 17.65 -3.73 3.82
#